data_AF-A0A7Y0JXC4-F1
#
_entry.id   AF-A0A7Y0JXC4-F1
#
_cell.length_a   1.000
_cell.length_b   1.000
_cell.length_c   1.000
_cell.angle_alpha   90.00
_cell.angle_beta   90.00
_cell.angle_gamma   90.00
#
_symmetry.space_group_name_H-M   'P 1'
#
loop_
_entity.id
_entity.type
_entity.pdbx_description
1 polymer ?
#
loop_
_entity_poly.entity_id
_entity_poly.type
_entity_poly.pdbx_seq_one_letter_code
_entity_poly.pdbx_strand_id
1 'polypeptide(L)'
;MLEPVIAHWLAEDASNTDVAGLWVAVGAAAISVGSLVVAGLSVRHAKRSADAAGRVARVELARDHRDLAPRADWFNFVTDSSKRVAQNDRFLVGTLPRTYRMHGDLIFEGGSRSPLVVTPGTTLPAGTEIRAWLFEAGKTVAPAEVEMRFFPAISNDPGEPWTCECGEAIAATGHESRGHWVLRLKVEPPPSGPWVAWA
;
A
#
# COMPACT_ATOMS: atom_id res chain seq x y z
N MET A 1 -24.73 -93.73 -27.17
CA MET A 1 -23.42 -93.38 -27.78
C MET A 1 -23.51 -91.94 -28.30
N LEU A 2 -23.34 -90.94 -27.44
CA LEU A 2 -23.33 -89.51 -27.80
C LEU A 2 -22.47 -88.75 -26.78
N GLU A 3 -21.18 -89.05 -26.74
CA GLU A 3 -20.13 -88.19 -26.17
C GLU A 3 -18.90 -88.45 -27.05
N PRO A 4 -18.59 -87.56 -28.03
CA PRO A 4 -17.60 -86.50 -27.79
C PRO A 4 -17.75 -85.31 -28.78
N VAL A 5 -18.56 -84.30 -28.48
CA VAL A 5 -18.59 -83.05 -29.29
C VAL A 5 -18.46 -81.79 -28.44
N ILE A 6 -18.68 -81.87 -27.13
CA ILE A 6 -18.68 -80.70 -26.25
C ILE A 6 -17.26 -80.26 -25.83
N ALA A 7 -16.25 -81.14 -25.91
CA ALA A 7 -14.89 -80.81 -25.47
C ALA A 7 -14.09 -79.92 -26.45
N HIS A 8 -14.50 -79.80 -27.72
CA HIS A 8 -13.74 -79.00 -28.69
C HIS A 8 -14.11 -77.49 -28.66
N TRP A 9 -15.35 -77.16 -28.30
CA TRP A 9 -15.84 -75.77 -28.29
C TRP A 9 -15.44 -74.95 -27.06
N LEU A 10 -15.00 -75.59 -25.97
CA LEU A 10 -14.57 -74.88 -24.76
C LEU A 10 -13.07 -74.51 -24.75
N ALA A 11 -12.29 -74.97 -25.74
CA ALA A 11 -10.87 -74.65 -25.84
C ALA A 11 -10.57 -73.42 -26.71
N GLU A 12 -11.52 -72.97 -27.53
CA GLU A 12 -11.29 -71.90 -28.51
C GLU A 12 -11.64 -70.50 -27.97
N ASP A 13 -12.55 -70.41 -26.99
CA ASP A 13 -12.96 -69.15 -26.36
C ASP A 13 -11.96 -68.60 -25.31
N ALA A 14 -11.02 -69.44 -24.85
CA ALA A 14 -10.01 -69.03 -23.88
C ALA A 14 -8.84 -68.23 -24.51
N SER A 15 -8.66 -68.28 -25.84
CA SER A 15 -7.52 -67.64 -26.51
C SER A 15 -7.80 -66.22 -27.01
N ASN A 16 -9.06 -65.88 -27.31
CA ASN A 16 -9.44 -64.55 -27.81
C ASN A 16 -9.71 -63.52 -26.70
N THR A 17 -9.98 -63.98 -25.48
CA THR A 17 -10.23 -63.12 -24.31
C THR A 17 -8.93 -62.52 -23.74
N ASP A 18 -7.79 -63.20 -23.91
CA ASP A 18 -6.49 -62.74 -23.42
C ASP A 18 -5.91 -61.57 -24.23
N VAL A 19 -6.05 -61.60 -25.56
CA VAL A 19 -5.50 -60.54 -26.44
C VAL A 19 -6.33 -59.27 -26.35
N ALA A 20 -7.66 -59.39 -26.31
CA ALA A 20 -8.56 -58.24 -26.14
C ALA A 20 -8.39 -57.60 -24.76
N GLY A 21 -8.25 -58.40 -23.69
CA GLY A 21 -7.97 -57.91 -22.34
C GLY A 21 -6.65 -57.15 -22.23
N LEU A 22 -5.60 -57.63 -22.91
CA LEU A 22 -4.29 -56.97 -22.97
C LEU A 22 -4.38 -55.59 -23.63
N TRP A 23 -5.06 -55.46 -24.77
CA TRP A 23 -5.21 -54.17 -25.46
C TRP A 23 -6.03 -53.16 -24.65
N VAL A 24 -7.08 -53.62 -23.95
CA VAL A 24 -7.86 -52.77 -23.04
C VAL A 24 -7.00 -52.29 -21.86
N ALA A 25 -6.18 -53.16 -21.27
CA ALA A 25 -5.27 -52.81 -20.18
C ALA A 25 -4.20 -51.79 -20.61
N VAL A 26 -3.62 -51.98 -21.81
CA VAL A 26 -2.65 -51.03 -22.39
C VAL A 26 -3.30 -49.68 -22.70
N GLY A 27 -4.52 -49.67 -23.25
CA GLY A 27 -5.28 -48.45 -23.49
C GLY A 27 -5.58 -47.67 -22.21
N ALA A 28 -6.01 -48.36 -21.15
CA ALA A 28 -6.27 -47.76 -19.84
C ALA A 28 -5.00 -47.20 -19.17
N ALA A 29 -3.87 -47.90 -19.28
CA ALA A 29 -2.58 -47.43 -18.78
C ALA A 29 -2.09 -46.18 -19.54
N ALA A 30 -2.21 -46.16 -20.86
CA ALA A 30 -1.85 -45.00 -21.68
C ALA A 30 -2.69 -43.76 -21.34
N ILE A 31 -4.00 -43.92 -21.14
CA ILE A 31 -4.89 -42.82 -20.72
C ILE A 31 -4.53 -42.33 -19.31
N SER A 32 -4.19 -43.24 -18.39
CA SER A 32 -3.81 -42.89 -17.01
C SER A 32 -2.46 -42.15 -16.94
N VAL A 33 -1.49 -42.54 -17.76
CA VAL A 33 -0.22 -41.80 -17.89
C VAL A 33 -0.45 -40.44 -18.56
N GLY A 34 -1.28 -40.39 -19.61
CA GLY A 34 -1.65 -39.14 -20.28
C GLY A 34 -2.33 -38.14 -19.33
N SER A 35 -3.24 -38.60 -18.47
CA SER A 35 -3.93 -37.75 -17.51
C SER A 35 -2.99 -37.22 -16.41
N LEU A 36 -2.01 -38.01 -15.96
CA LEU A 36 -0.96 -37.58 -15.03
C LEU A 36 -0.07 -36.48 -15.62
N VAL A 37 0.30 -36.60 -16.90
CA VAL A 37 1.07 -35.57 -17.62
C VAL A 37 0.26 -34.29 -17.74
N VAL A 38 -1.00 -34.36 -18.14
CA VAL A 38 -1.90 -33.19 -18.24
C VAL A 38 -2.12 -32.54 -16.87
N ALA A 39 -2.33 -33.33 -15.81
CA ALA A 39 -2.46 -32.82 -14.45
C ALA A 39 -1.17 -32.13 -13.96
N GLY A 40 0.00 -32.73 -14.22
CA GLY A 40 1.29 -32.15 -13.86
C GLY A 40 1.60 -30.83 -14.60
N LEU A 41 1.23 -30.75 -15.89
CA LEU A 41 1.32 -29.50 -16.66
C LEU A 41 0.34 -28.45 -16.12
N SER A 42 -0.91 -28.82 -15.84
CA SER A 42 -1.91 -27.92 -15.25
C SER A 42 -1.47 -27.35 -13.91
N VAL A 43 -0.87 -28.16 -13.02
CA VAL A 43 -0.32 -27.68 -11.74
C VAL A 43 0.83 -26.69 -11.95
N ARG A 44 1.72 -26.94 -12.91
CA ARG A 44 2.81 -26.00 -13.23
C ARG A 44 2.28 -24.69 -13.81
N HIS A 45 1.28 -24.75 -14.69
CA HIS A 45 0.64 -23.57 -15.25
C HIS A 45 -0.14 -22.79 -14.18
N ALA A 46 -0.84 -23.48 -13.26
CA ALA A 46 -1.53 -22.87 -12.13
C ALA A 46 -0.53 -22.15 -11.20
N LYS A 47 0.60 -22.80 -10.87
CA LYS A 47 1.66 -22.18 -10.04
C LYS A 47 2.23 -20.92 -10.71
N ARG A 48 2.59 -20.99 -12.00
CA ARG A 48 3.11 -19.82 -12.74
C ARG A 48 2.07 -18.70 -12.83
N SER A 49 0.79 -19.04 -12.98
CA SER A 49 -0.31 -18.07 -13.01
C SER A 49 -0.51 -17.41 -11.65
N ALA A 50 -0.47 -18.19 -10.57
CA ALA A 50 -0.53 -17.66 -9.21
C ALA A 50 0.67 -16.75 -8.89
N ASP A 51 1.89 -17.13 -9.29
CA ASP A 51 3.09 -16.32 -9.11
C ASP A 51 3.02 -15.01 -9.93
N ALA A 52 2.49 -15.06 -11.15
CA ALA A 52 2.29 -13.89 -11.99
C ALA A 52 1.20 -12.96 -11.41
N ALA A 53 0.06 -13.52 -10.99
CA ALA A 53 -1.01 -12.78 -10.33
C ALA A 53 -0.51 -12.12 -9.04
N GLY A 54 0.27 -12.83 -8.23
CA GLY A 54 0.89 -12.28 -7.02
C GLY A 54 1.88 -11.15 -7.32
N ARG A 55 2.62 -11.22 -8.43
CA ARG A 55 3.47 -10.09 -8.87
C ARG A 55 2.65 -8.87 -9.28
N VAL A 56 1.60 -9.06 -10.08
CA VAL A 56 0.71 -7.97 -10.50
C VAL A 56 0.03 -7.34 -9.29
N ALA A 57 -0.54 -8.16 -8.40
CA ALA A 57 -1.18 -7.67 -7.17
C ALA A 57 -0.23 -6.81 -6.32
N ARG A 58 1.04 -7.21 -6.17
CA ARG A 58 2.04 -6.39 -5.46
C ARG A 58 2.35 -5.07 -6.16
N VAL A 59 2.38 -5.05 -7.50
CA VAL A 59 2.64 -3.83 -8.27
C VAL A 59 1.46 -2.86 -8.15
N GLU A 60 0.23 -3.35 -8.27
CA GLU A 60 -0.97 -2.53 -8.08
C GLU A 60 -1.05 -2.01 -6.64
N LEU A 61 -0.79 -2.87 -5.65
CA LEU A 61 -0.75 -2.46 -4.24
C LEU A 61 0.27 -1.34 -3.96
N ALA A 62 1.47 -1.44 -4.57
CA ALA A 62 2.50 -0.41 -4.44
C ALA A 62 2.13 0.88 -5.15
N ARG A 63 1.37 0.81 -6.25
CA ARG A 63 0.83 1.96 -6.96
C ARG A 63 -0.22 2.67 -6.12
N ASP A 64 -1.19 1.93 -5.59
CA ASP A 64 -2.23 2.47 -4.71
C ASP A 64 -1.63 3.13 -3.48
N HIS A 65 -0.62 2.51 -2.85
CA HIS A 65 0.09 3.10 -1.72
C HIS A 65 0.74 4.46 -2.08
N ARG A 66 1.30 4.59 -3.28
CA ARG A 66 1.90 5.85 -3.74
C ARG A 66 0.83 6.91 -4.04
N ASP A 67 -0.29 6.51 -4.63
CA ASP A 67 -1.37 7.43 -5.00
C ASP A 67 -2.10 7.98 -3.76
N LEU A 68 -2.01 7.28 -2.62
CA LEU A 68 -2.51 7.72 -1.31
C LEU A 68 -1.51 8.59 -0.53
N ALA A 69 -0.29 8.77 -1.03
CA ALA A 69 0.74 9.53 -0.35
C ALA A 69 0.42 11.04 -0.33
N PRO A 70 0.67 11.73 0.79
CA PRO A 70 0.53 13.18 0.87
C PRO A 70 1.45 13.92 -0.08
N ARG A 71 0.91 14.95 -0.74
CA ARG A 71 1.63 15.69 -1.78
C ARG A 71 2.00 17.11 -1.32
N ALA A 72 3.14 17.59 -1.80
CA ALA A 72 3.63 18.92 -1.46
C ALA A 72 2.70 20.05 -1.90
N ASP A 73 2.01 19.88 -3.04
CA ASP A 73 1.10 20.88 -3.60
C ASP A 73 -0.21 21.05 -2.82
N TRP A 74 -0.45 20.23 -1.79
CA TRP A 74 -1.59 20.40 -0.88
C TRP A 74 -1.32 21.45 0.21
N PHE A 75 -0.10 21.96 0.30
CA PHE A 75 0.33 22.85 1.37
C PHE A 75 0.87 24.16 0.82
N ASN A 76 0.59 25.23 1.55
CA ASN A 76 1.04 26.58 1.25
C ASN A 76 1.61 27.23 2.51
N PHE A 77 2.67 28.01 2.32
CA PHE A 77 3.21 28.83 3.40
C PHE A 77 2.47 30.17 3.45
N VAL A 78 1.80 30.43 4.56
CA VAL A 78 0.99 31.64 4.77
C VAL A 78 1.60 32.45 5.91
N THR A 79 1.67 33.76 5.74
CA THR A 79 1.97 34.68 6.85
C THR A 79 0.65 35.30 7.30
N ASP A 80 0.35 35.22 8.58
CA ASP A 80 -0.88 35.77 9.13
C ASP A 80 -0.60 36.48 10.45
N SER A 81 -1.37 37.53 10.74
CA SER A 81 -1.21 38.30 11.96
C SER A 81 -1.93 37.61 13.12
N SER A 82 -1.20 37.30 14.18
CA SER A 82 -1.81 36.89 15.44
C SER A 82 -2.59 38.08 16.02
N LYS A 83 -3.92 37.97 16.03
CA LYS A 83 -4.83 38.98 16.62
C LYS A 83 -4.52 39.28 18.10
N ARG A 84 -3.75 38.42 18.78
CA ARG A 84 -3.46 38.51 20.21
C ARG A 84 -2.17 39.27 20.52
N VAL A 85 -1.20 39.29 19.60
CA VAL A 85 0.16 39.81 19.87
C VAL A 85 0.62 40.85 18.84
N ALA A 86 -0.18 41.13 17.80
CA ALA A 86 0.20 41.98 16.66
C ALA A 86 1.53 41.55 16.01
N GLN A 87 1.80 40.24 16.06
CA GLN A 87 2.96 39.60 15.44
C GLN A 87 2.52 38.87 14.17
N ASN A 88 3.34 38.95 13.12
CA ASN A 88 3.15 38.16 11.92
C ASN A 88 3.76 36.78 12.16
N ASP A 89 2.95 35.74 12.18
CA ASP A 89 3.40 34.37 12.32
C ASP A 89 3.40 33.69 10.95
N ARG A 90 4.37 32.80 10.72
CA ARG A 90 4.44 31.95 9.53
C ARG A 90 3.80 30.60 9.85
N PHE A 91 2.89 30.19 8.98
CA PHE A 91 2.17 28.93 9.06
C PHE A 91 2.39 28.10 7.80
N LEU A 92 2.33 26.79 7.96
CA LEU A 92 2.04 25.86 6.89
C LEU A 92 0.54 25.53 6.95
N VAL A 93 -0.17 25.81 5.88
CA VAL A 93 -1.61 25.59 5.78
C VAL A 93 -1.90 24.62 4.63
N GLY A 94 -2.83 23.70 4.81
CA GLY A 94 -3.21 22.78 3.75
C GLY A 94 -4.56 22.10 4.03
N THR A 95 -5.09 21.42 3.04
CA THR A 95 -6.30 20.61 3.18
C THR A 95 -6.03 19.22 2.64
N LEU A 96 -6.26 18.21 3.48
CA LEU A 96 -5.99 16.82 3.10
C LEU A 96 -7.25 16.19 2.48
N PRO A 97 -7.13 15.45 1.37
CA PRO A 97 -8.28 14.82 0.72
C PRO A 97 -8.83 13.61 1.49
N ARG A 98 -8.06 13.08 2.45
CA ARG A 98 -8.41 11.94 3.31
C ARG A 98 -8.01 12.22 4.75
N THR A 99 -8.51 11.41 5.67
CA THR A 99 -8.12 11.48 7.08
C THR A 99 -6.70 10.93 7.26
N TYR A 100 -5.80 11.65 7.91
CA TYR A 100 -4.48 11.12 8.24
C TYR A 100 -4.16 11.33 9.71
N ARG A 101 -3.33 10.45 10.25
CA ARG A 101 -2.58 10.78 11.47
C ARG A 101 -1.24 11.37 11.08
N MET A 102 -0.79 12.41 11.79
CA MET A 102 0.41 13.15 11.46
C MET A 102 1.25 13.46 12.69
N HIS A 103 2.56 13.30 12.53
CA HIS A 103 3.58 13.88 13.39
C HIS A 103 4.49 14.75 12.53
N GLY A 104 5.05 15.82 13.08
CA GLY A 104 5.98 16.65 12.32
C GLY A 104 7.11 17.19 13.16
N ASP A 105 8.20 17.55 12.49
CA ASP A 105 9.33 18.25 13.05
C ASP A 105 9.71 19.44 12.17
N LEU A 106 10.09 20.53 12.81
CA LEU A 106 10.84 21.63 12.22
C LEU A 106 12.32 21.26 12.21
N ILE A 107 12.99 21.41 11.07
CA ILE A 107 14.41 21.13 10.89
C ILE A 107 15.12 22.46 10.61
N PHE A 108 16.12 22.79 11.41
CA PHE A 108 16.88 24.04 11.27
C PHE A 108 18.20 23.84 10.52
N GLU A 109 18.78 24.94 10.04
CA GLU A 109 20.16 24.93 9.52
C GLU A 109 21.12 24.40 10.60
N GLY A 110 21.86 23.33 10.28
CA GLY A 110 22.69 22.59 11.24
C GLY A 110 22.07 21.30 11.78
N GLY A 111 20.81 20.99 11.41
CA GLY A 111 20.19 19.68 11.64
C GLY A 111 19.50 19.50 13.00
N SER A 112 19.39 20.55 13.82
CA SER A 112 18.56 20.51 15.03
C SER A 112 17.08 20.39 14.66
N ARG A 113 16.29 19.78 15.56
CA ARG A 113 14.88 19.47 15.35
C ARG A 113 14.02 19.99 16.50
N SER A 114 12.85 20.54 16.18
CA SER A 114 11.79 20.86 17.15
C SER A 114 10.47 20.21 16.73
N PRO A 115 9.63 19.75 17.66
CA PRO A 115 8.30 19.25 17.33
C PRO A 115 7.45 20.30 16.60
N LEU A 116 6.75 19.88 15.55
CA LEU A 116 5.77 20.70 14.84
C LEU A 116 4.44 20.69 15.61
N VAL A 117 3.90 21.87 15.90
CA VAL A 117 2.58 22.03 16.51
C VAL A 117 1.54 22.26 15.42
N VAL A 118 0.53 21.39 15.39
CA VAL A 118 -0.46 21.30 14.31
C VAL A 118 -1.85 21.36 14.91
N THR A 119 -2.69 22.23 14.35
CA THR A 119 -4.11 22.34 14.69
C THR A 119 -4.94 21.67 13.58
N PRO A 120 -5.97 20.87 13.90
CA PRO A 120 -6.60 20.67 15.23
C PRO A 120 -5.92 19.65 16.16
N GLY A 121 -4.90 18.94 15.70
CA GLY A 121 -4.18 17.95 16.51
C GLY A 121 -3.37 17.00 15.64
N THR A 122 -3.15 15.78 16.15
CA THR A 122 -2.39 14.74 15.44
C THR A 122 -3.25 13.89 14.50
N THR A 123 -4.57 13.86 14.68
CA THR A 123 -5.49 13.29 13.69
C THR A 123 -6.13 14.43 12.90
N LEU A 124 -6.00 14.36 11.58
CA LEU A 124 -6.38 15.39 10.62
C LEU A 124 -7.50 14.84 9.74
N PRO A 125 -8.78 15.17 10.02
CA PRO A 125 -9.91 14.68 9.25
C PRO A 125 -9.89 15.18 7.80
N ALA A 126 -10.36 14.35 6.87
CA ALA A 126 -10.52 14.73 5.46
C ALA A 126 -11.26 16.07 5.30
N GLY A 127 -10.78 16.91 4.39
CA GLY A 127 -11.38 18.22 4.09
C GLY A 127 -11.20 19.29 5.17
N THR A 128 -10.52 18.98 6.28
CA THR A 128 -10.21 19.97 7.31
C THR A 128 -8.98 20.78 6.92
N GLU A 129 -9.06 22.11 7.05
CA GLU A 129 -7.88 22.96 6.96
C GLU A 129 -6.97 22.69 8.15
N ILE A 130 -5.75 22.27 7.85
CA ILE A 130 -4.71 22.09 8.84
C ILE A 130 -3.88 23.36 8.91
N ARG A 131 -3.45 23.69 10.13
CA ARG A 131 -2.62 24.87 10.36
C ARG A 131 -1.50 24.53 11.32
N ALA A 132 -0.28 24.52 10.81
CA ALA A 132 0.92 24.26 11.58
C ALA A 132 1.72 25.54 11.76
N TRP A 133 2.02 25.91 13.01
CA TRP A 133 2.84 27.08 13.30
C TRP A 133 4.32 26.75 13.09
N LEU A 134 5.05 27.62 12.40
CA LEU A 134 6.45 27.41 12.05
C LEU A 134 7.38 28.29 12.88
N PHE A 135 7.21 29.60 12.78
CA PHE A 135 8.01 30.61 13.46
C PHE A 135 7.35 31.99 13.34
N GLU A 136 7.79 32.94 14.17
CA GLU A 136 7.42 34.35 14.05
C GLU A 136 8.19 35.01 12.89
N ALA A 137 7.47 35.61 11.95
CA ALA A 137 8.05 36.26 10.78
C ALA A 137 8.96 37.43 11.19
N GLY A 138 10.18 37.45 10.65
CA GLY A 138 11.18 38.49 10.95
C GLY A 138 12.11 38.17 12.13
N LYS A 139 11.95 37.01 12.81
CA LYS A 139 12.96 36.51 13.76
C LYS A 139 14.12 35.79 13.07
N THR A 140 15.27 35.76 13.74
CA THR A 140 16.56 35.34 13.20
C THR A 140 16.70 33.85 12.93
N VAL A 141 15.83 33.01 13.48
CA VAL A 141 15.95 31.54 13.35
C VAL A 141 14.69 30.98 12.73
N ALA A 142 14.69 30.89 11.40
CA ALA A 142 13.68 30.16 10.65
C ALA A 142 14.12 28.69 10.50
N PRO A 143 13.18 27.72 10.56
CA PRO A 143 13.46 26.36 10.13
C PRO A 143 13.79 26.36 8.64
N ALA A 144 14.72 25.50 8.22
CA ALA A 144 15.06 25.27 6.82
C ALA A 144 14.03 24.35 6.15
N GLU A 145 13.52 23.35 6.88
CA GLU A 145 12.56 22.38 6.37
C GLU A 145 11.49 22.04 7.42
N VAL A 146 10.34 21.61 6.94
CA VAL A 146 9.31 20.93 7.73
C VAL A 146 9.26 19.48 7.27
N GLU A 147 9.50 18.54 8.18
CA GLU A 147 9.28 17.11 7.94
C GLU A 147 7.96 16.69 8.56
N MET A 148 7.05 16.19 7.74
CA MET A 148 5.77 15.64 8.16
C MET A 148 5.73 14.14 7.88
N ARG A 149 5.34 13.38 8.90
CA ARG A 149 5.22 11.92 8.89
C ARG A 149 3.75 11.58 8.99
N PHE A 150 3.21 10.96 7.95
CA PHE A 150 1.80 10.61 7.84
C PHE A 150 1.59 9.12 8.03
N PHE A 151 0.43 8.77 8.56
CA PHE A 151 -0.05 7.41 8.74
C PHE A 151 -1.52 7.32 8.30
N PRO A 152 -1.97 6.15 7.81
CA PRO A 152 -3.39 5.90 7.57
C PRO A 152 -4.23 6.14 8.82
N ALA A 153 -5.52 6.41 8.61
CA ALA A 153 -6.48 6.44 9.70
C ALA A 153 -6.65 5.05 10.34
N ILE A 154 -6.97 5.01 11.63
CA ILE A 154 -7.40 3.79 12.34
C ILE A 154 -8.90 3.85 12.66
N SER A 155 -9.51 2.71 12.99
CA SER A 155 -10.97 2.57 13.07
C SER A 155 -11.70 3.50 14.05
N ASN A 156 -10.98 4.15 14.97
CA ASN A 156 -11.51 5.09 15.96
C ASN A 156 -11.07 6.55 15.73
N ASP A 157 -10.36 6.84 14.64
CA ASP A 157 -10.04 8.22 14.27
C ASP A 157 -11.30 8.97 13.79
N PRO A 158 -11.45 10.27 14.11
CA PRO A 158 -12.50 11.09 13.51
C PRO A 158 -12.27 11.30 12.00
N GLY A 159 -13.34 11.23 11.21
CA GLY A 159 -13.33 11.52 9.78
C GLY A 159 -13.62 10.29 8.90
N GLU A 160 -13.20 10.36 7.63
CA GLU A 160 -13.29 9.24 6.69
C GLU A 160 -12.43 8.05 7.16
N PRO A 161 -13.01 6.86 7.38
CA PRO A 161 -12.24 5.66 7.66
C PRO A 161 -11.65 5.10 6.35
N TRP A 162 -10.36 4.82 6.35
CA TRP A 162 -9.69 4.10 5.26
C TRP A 162 -8.41 3.44 5.79
N THR A 163 -7.92 2.43 5.07
CA THR A 163 -6.70 1.71 5.41
C THR A 163 -5.79 1.62 4.19
N CYS A 164 -4.48 1.69 4.40
CA CYS A 164 -3.53 1.33 3.34
C CYS A 164 -3.33 -0.18 3.33
N GLU A 165 -3.51 -0.81 2.18
CA GLU A 165 -3.39 -2.27 2.05
C GLU A 165 -1.94 -2.76 1.96
N CYS A 166 -0.95 -1.87 1.97
CA CYS A 166 0.48 -2.23 1.81
C CYS A 166 1.05 -3.11 2.95
N GLY A 167 0.32 -3.24 4.06
CA GLY A 167 0.74 -4.05 5.21
C GLY A 167 1.83 -3.40 6.07
N GLU A 168 2.26 -2.18 5.77
CA GLU A 168 3.18 -1.41 6.62
C GLU A 168 2.47 -0.87 7.87
N ALA A 169 3.25 -0.48 8.87
CA ALA A 169 2.74 -0.01 10.16
C ALA A 169 1.72 1.13 9.99
N ILE A 170 0.56 0.96 10.62
CA ILE A 170 -0.61 1.86 10.54
C ILE A 170 -0.73 2.79 11.76
N ALA A 171 0.21 2.70 12.70
CA ALA A 171 0.20 3.51 13.90
C ALA A 171 1.61 3.91 14.31
N ALA A 172 1.75 5.16 14.74
CA ALA A 172 2.87 5.57 15.58
C ALA A 172 2.66 4.98 16.98
N THR A 173 3.02 3.71 17.18
CA THR A 173 3.17 3.16 18.53
C THR A 173 4.50 3.64 19.12
N GLY A 174 4.58 4.94 19.40
CA GLY A 174 5.77 5.61 19.91
C GLY A 174 6.42 6.58 18.92
N HIS A 175 7.64 7.05 19.23
CA HIS A 175 8.47 7.89 18.36
C HIS A 175 9.06 7.12 17.16
N GLU A 176 8.32 6.17 16.59
CA GLU A 176 8.79 5.42 15.43
C GLU A 176 9.07 6.39 14.28
N SER A 177 10.36 6.50 13.97
CA SER A 177 10.97 7.63 13.29
C SER A 177 10.66 7.68 11.79
N ARG A 178 10.12 6.60 11.23
CA ARG A 178 10.08 6.44 9.77
C ARG A 178 8.84 7.04 9.10
N GLY A 179 7.68 7.12 9.76
CA GLY A 179 6.42 7.48 9.09
C GLY A 179 5.98 6.43 8.06
N HIS A 180 4.67 6.38 7.75
CA HIS A 180 4.19 5.56 6.62
C HIS A 180 4.46 6.29 5.29
N TRP A 181 4.22 7.61 5.28
CA TRP A 181 4.76 8.52 4.28
C TRP A 181 5.53 9.64 4.96
N VAL A 182 6.59 10.11 4.33
CA VAL A 182 7.37 11.27 4.78
C VAL A 182 7.35 12.33 3.70
N LEU A 183 6.89 13.52 4.07
CA LEU A 183 6.90 14.71 3.22
C LEU A 183 7.84 15.75 3.84
N ARG A 184 8.83 16.18 3.08
CA ARG A 184 9.72 17.28 3.46
C ARG A 184 9.45 18.49 2.60
N LEU A 185 9.13 19.61 3.23
CA LEU A 185 8.88 20.89 2.57
C LEU A 185 9.99 21.87 2.96
N LYS A 186 10.65 22.46 1.97
CA LYS A 186 11.57 23.56 2.22
C LYS A 186 10.78 24.78 2.62
N VAL A 187 11.19 25.41 3.72
CA VAL A 187 10.58 26.65 4.18
C VAL A 187 11.21 27.78 3.38
N GLU A 188 10.39 28.44 2.56
CA GLU A 188 10.88 29.61 1.83
C GLU A 188 11.20 30.73 2.82
N PRO A 189 12.34 31.41 2.65
CA PRO A 189 12.63 32.60 3.44
C PRO A 189 11.52 33.64 3.21
N PRO A 190 11.16 34.43 4.23
CA PRO A 190 10.19 35.48 4.05
C PRO A 190 10.65 36.40 2.91
N PRO A 191 9.73 36.84 2.02
CA PRO A 191 10.09 37.72 0.91
C PRO A 191 10.82 38.96 1.45
N SER A 192 11.99 39.24 0.89
CA SER A 192 12.80 40.42 1.25
C SER A 192 12.18 41.68 0.66
N GLY A 193 11.10 42.18 1.27
CA GLY A 193 10.44 43.42 0.89
C GLY A 193 9.76 44.06 2.10
N PRO A 194 9.43 45.37 2.05
CA PRO A 194 8.64 46.00 3.10
C PRO A 194 7.31 45.25 3.21
N TRP A 195 7.01 44.76 4.41
CA TRP A 195 5.79 44.03 4.70
C TRP A 195 4.58 44.91 4.38
N VAL A 196 3.90 44.63 3.26
CA VAL A 196 2.60 45.23 3.00
C VAL A 196 1.61 44.45 3.87
N ALA A 197 1.17 45.08 4.95
CA ALA A 197 0.04 44.59 5.72
C ALA A 197 -1.17 44.58 4.78
N TRP A 198 -1.64 43.38 4.41
CA TRP A 198 -2.95 43.24 3.80
C TRP A 198 -3.97 43.42 4.92
N ALA A 199 -4.69 44.55 4.88
CA ALA A 199 -5.78 44.89 5.79
C ALA A 199 -7.06 44.13 5.42
#